data_AF-A0A5B9E8B1-F1
#
_entry.id   AF-A0A5B9E8B1-F1
#
_cell.length_a   1.000
_cell.length_b   1.000
_cell.length_c   1.000
_cell.angle_alpha   90.00
_cell.angle_beta   90.00
_cell.angle_gamma   90.00
#
_symmetry.space_group_name_H-M   'P 1'
#
loop_
_entity.id
_entity.type
_entity.pdbx_description
1 polymer ?
#
loop_
_entity_poly.entity_id
_entity_poly.type
_entity_poly.pdbx_seq_one_letter_code
_entity_poly.pdbx_strand_id
1 'polypeptide(L)'
;MENHSGLVDNFRDFKADPRAISNSLRPVLPVAKQKHIVLKTGDSVVFDTWLLNDTDRPVTGKLTLTLTSPDGRTSQIAQYDAPAFRKDQLSYLLQENVTTPVLASAGTWLARFTLSGHPEVTHEVSLLVVDPAPSSLRPLRVGTTQLSSQVEQTLKKITGITVEPLVEGASYDVLIGSGGSAEASKNLAVDAEGAYKPGAGPLKEFTLPEGVLAAIRAGTPLLAITPTDGQSIGVAKQLAALGAFEFHGMVGASRASWMGSWYFIRKHPLYDGMPADQAMSIHYQVKGGGSNGWMIEGPSVEIPCAYARDHDRNIGAGTLTTRVGNTPIVLHRIADMHPVLLQRFIANALAWLTTKRTA
;
A
#
# COMPACT_ATOMS: atom_id res chain seq x y z
N MET A 1 -22.72 -13.04 -19.10
CA MET A 1 -22.78 -11.61 -18.71
C MET A 1 -22.85 -11.58 -17.20
N GLU A 2 -21.76 -11.30 -16.50
CA GLU A 2 -21.78 -11.04 -15.06
C GLU A 2 -21.82 -9.54 -14.83
N ASN A 3 -22.75 -9.05 -14.01
CA ASN A 3 -22.78 -7.65 -13.63
C ASN A 3 -21.90 -7.47 -12.39
N HIS A 4 -20.65 -7.03 -12.56
CA HIS A 4 -19.69 -6.89 -11.46
C HIS A 4 -20.05 -5.80 -10.42
N SER A 5 -21.20 -5.15 -10.56
CA SER A 5 -21.78 -4.26 -9.56
C SER A 5 -23.04 -4.89 -8.96
N GLY A 6 -23.10 -4.98 -7.62
CA GLY A 6 -24.28 -5.48 -6.90
C GLY A 6 -23.94 -6.37 -5.70
N LEU A 7 -24.88 -6.46 -4.76
CA LEU A 7 -24.79 -7.34 -3.60
C LEU A 7 -24.89 -8.83 -3.99
N VAL A 8 -25.61 -9.10 -5.07
CA VAL A 8 -25.91 -10.44 -5.59
C VAL A 8 -25.49 -10.58 -7.05
N ASP A 9 -25.26 -11.82 -7.48
CA ASP A 9 -25.02 -12.18 -8.88
C ASP A 9 -26.32 -12.36 -9.68
N ASN A 10 -26.18 -12.81 -10.93
CA ASN A 10 -27.33 -13.05 -11.81
C ASN A 10 -28.24 -14.20 -11.35
N PHE A 11 -27.76 -15.07 -10.47
CA PHE A 11 -28.53 -16.16 -9.86
C PHE A 11 -29.14 -15.75 -8.51
N ARG A 12 -28.93 -14.50 -8.07
CA ARG A 12 -29.33 -13.95 -6.77
C ARG A 12 -28.49 -14.49 -5.60
N ASP A 13 -27.36 -15.12 -5.87
CA ASP A 13 -26.42 -15.54 -4.84
C ASP A 13 -25.59 -14.36 -4.36
N PHE A 14 -25.25 -14.33 -3.07
CA PHE A 14 -24.43 -13.27 -2.50
C PHE A 14 -22.99 -13.34 -3.03
N LYS A 15 -22.48 -12.20 -3.53
CA LYS A 15 -21.10 -12.09 -4.06
C LYS A 15 -20.02 -12.04 -2.97
N ALA A 16 -20.43 -11.72 -1.75
CA ALA A 16 -19.59 -11.65 -0.57
C ALA A 16 -20.46 -11.96 0.65
N ASP A 17 -19.85 -12.10 1.82
CA ASP A 17 -20.59 -12.31 3.06
C ASP A 17 -21.59 -11.16 3.33
N PRO A 18 -22.92 -11.41 3.29
CA PRO A 18 -23.92 -10.36 3.46
C PRO A 18 -23.98 -9.82 4.89
N ARG A 19 -23.38 -10.52 5.87
CA ARG A 19 -23.38 -10.11 7.28
C ARG A 19 -22.70 -8.78 7.49
N ALA A 20 -21.68 -8.43 6.69
CA ALA A 20 -21.00 -7.14 6.80
C ALA A 20 -21.95 -5.96 6.58
N ILE A 21 -22.80 -6.04 5.54
CA ILE A 21 -23.81 -5.02 5.24
C ILE A 21 -24.96 -5.09 6.25
N SER A 22 -25.48 -6.28 6.53
CA SER A 22 -26.56 -6.46 7.50
C SER A 22 -26.22 -5.90 8.88
N ASN A 23 -24.99 -6.10 9.35
CA ASN A 23 -24.53 -5.56 10.64
C ASN A 23 -24.40 -4.03 10.62
N SER A 24 -24.04 -3.44 9.48
CA SER A 24 -23.95 -1.98 9.33
C SER A 24 -25.30 -1.29 9.22
N LEU A 25 -26.38 -2.04 8.94
CA LEU A 25 -27.76 -1.56 8.81
C LEU A 25 -28.61 -1.86 10.05
N ARG A 26 -28.01 -2.21 11.18
CA ARG A 26 -28.74 -2.42 12.44
C ARG A 26 -29.39 -1.10 12.89
N PRO A 27 -30.65 -1.11 13.39
CA PRO A 27 -31.35 0.11 13.81
C PRO A 27 -30.66 0.87 14.95
N VAL A 28 -29.88 0.17 15.77
CA VAL A 28 -29.04 0.76 16.81
C VAL A 28 -27.61 0.34 16.51
N LEU A 29 -26.68 1.29 16.42
CA LEU A 29 -25.29 1.00 16.11
C LEU A 29 -24.35 1.96 16.84
N PRO A 30 -23.53 1.47 17.80
CA PRO A 30 -22.39 2.23 18.28
C PRO A 30 -21.36 2.32 17.15
N VAL A 31 -20.80 3.49 16.87
CA VAL A 31 -19.78 3.69 15.82
C VAL A 31 -18.55 4.38 16.39
N ALA A 32 -17.38 3.78 16.20
CA ALA A 32 -16.10 4.40 16.52
C ALA A 32 -15.34 4.65 15.21
N LYS A 33 -15.53 5.84 14.64
CA LYS A 33 -14.96 6.21 13.33
C LYS A 33 -13.51 6.65 13.50
N GLN A 34 -12.59 5.82 13.04
CA GLN A 34 -11.16 6.07 12.99
C GLN A 34 -10.79 7.10 11.91
N LYS A 35 -9.81 7.95 12.20
CA LYS A 35 -9.21 8.89 11.22
C LYS A 35 -8.19 8.21 10.30
N HIS A 36 -7.56 7.14 10.78
CA HIS A 36 -6.57 6.35 10.03
C HIS A 36 -6.79 4.85 10.27
N ILE A 37 -6.51 4.04 9.25
CA ILE A 37 -6.56 2.57 9.32
C ILE A 37 -5.17 1.93 9.22
N VAL A 38 -4.17 2.68 8.78
CA VAL A 38 -2.76 2.29 8.75
C VAL A 38 -1.97 3.31 9.54
N LEU A 39 -1.18 2.83 10.49
CA LEU A 39 -0.37 3.64 11.40
C LEU A 39 1.04 3.08 11.48
N LYS A 40 1.99 3.87 11.99
CA LYS A 40 3.30 3.34 12.37
C LYS A 40 3.37 3.02 13.87
N THR A 41 4.26 2.12 14.24
CA THR A 41 4.62 1.92 15.66
C THR A 41 5.02 3.25 16.30
N GLY A 42 4.51 3.53 17.50
CA GLY A 42 4.70 4.81 18.18
C GLY A 42 3.59 5.84 17.94
N ASP A 43 2.68 5.61 16.98
CA ASP A 43 1.52 6.48 16.79
C ASP A 43 0.41 6.20 17.82
N SER A 44 -0.55 7.12 17.91
CA SER A 44 -1.84 6.92 18.58
C SER A 44 -2.96 7.00 17.54
N VAL A 45 -4.07 6.30 17.76
CA VAL A 45 -5.25 6.38 16.89
C VAL A 45 -6.22 7.39 17.45
N VAL A 46 -6.88 8.12 16.55
CA VAL A 46 -7.94 9.06 16.90
C VAL A 46 -9.26 8.55 16.34
N PHE A 47 -10.27 8.53 17.21
CA PHE A 47 -11.65 8.17 16.88
C PHE A 47 -12.62 9.31 17.14
N ASP A 48 -13.65 9.41 16.31
CA ASP A 48 -14.88 10.11 16.63
C ASP A 48 -15.95 9.06 16.94
N THR A 49 -16.62 9.20 18.07
CA THR A 49 -17.55 8.19 18.60
C THR A 49 -18.99 8.66 18.51
N TRP A 50 -19.86 7.77 18.04
CA TRP A 50 -21.26 8.06 17.76
C TRP A 50 -22.15 6.90 18.25
N LEU A 51 -23.40 7.22 18.55
CA LEU A 51 -24.48 6.26 18.58
C LEU A 51 -25.45 6.60 17.44
N LEU A 52 -25.71 5.64 16.56
CA LEU A 52 -26.80 5.72 15.58
C LEU A 52 -28.01 4.98 16.14
N ASN A 53 -29.18 5.62 16.08
CA ASN A 53 -30.44 5.07 16.56
C ASN A 53 -31.60 5.49 15.65
N ASP A 54 -32.04 4.56 14.81
CA ASP A 54 -33.15 4.71 13.85
C ASP A 54 -34.46 4.06 14.35
N THR A 55 -34.60 3.88 15.67
CA THR A 55 -35.77 3.18 16.25
C THR A 55 -36.92 4.10 16.69
N ASP A 56 -36.69 5.42 16.68
CA ASP A 56 -37.57 6.44 17.31
C ASP A 56 -37.92 6.12 18.78
N ARG A 57 -37.02 5.43 19.48
CA ARG A 57 -37.18 5.04 20.89
C ARG A 57 -35.89 5.29 21.69
N PRO A 58 -35.99 5.52 23.01
CA PRO A 58 -34.82 5.62 23.85
C PRO A 58 -34.06 4.29 23.91
N VAL A 59 -32.73 4.42 23.91
CA VAL A 59 -31.78 3.32 24.05
C VAL A 59 -31.06 3.48 25.40
N THR A 60 -30.79 2.38 26.09
CA THR A 60 -30.20 2.40 27.44
C THR A 60 -28.89 1.61 27.50
N GLY A 61 -28.15 1.78 28.59
CA GLY A 61 -26.89 1.08 28.83
C GLY A 61 -25.66 1.95 28.61
N LYS A 62 -24.49 1.32 28.58
CA LYS A 62 -23.19 1.97 28.46
C LYS A 62 -22.51 1.61 27.15
N LEU A 63 -21.96 2.62 26.51
CA LEU A 63 -21.09 2.52 25.35
C LEU A 63 -19.65 2.37 25.82
N THR A 64 -18.94 1.33 25.37
CA THR A 64 -17.56 1.06 25.79
C THR A 64 -16.67 0.82 24.58
N LEU A 65 -15.69 1.71 24.38
CA LEU A 65 -14.66 1.57 23.35
C LEU A 65 -13.46 0.84 23.94
N THR A 66 -13.10 -0.27 23.33
CA THR A 66 -11.94 -1.07 23.69
C THR A 66 -10.98 -1.21 22.52
N LEU A 67 -9.71 -1.44 22.83
CA LEU A 67 -8.67 -1.68 21.86
C LEU A 67 -7.90 -2.93 22.27
N THR A 68 -7.76 -3.88 21.35
CA THR A 68 -7.02 -5.13 21.57
C THR A 68 -5.74 -5.12 20.73
N SER A 69 -4.61 -5.37 21.38
CA SER A 69 -3.29 -5.46 20.76
C SER A 69 -3.08 -6.78 20.01
N PRO A 70 -2.06 -6.86 19.13
CA PRO A 70 -1.72 -8.09 18.40
C PRO A 70 -1.42 -9.31 19.30
N ASP A 71 -0.99 -9.08 20.54
CA ASP A 71 -0.75 -10.13 21.54
C ASP A 71 -2.00 -10.51 22.36
N GLY A 72 -3.16 -9.92 22.03
CA GLY A 72 -4.44 -10.23 22.66
C GLY A 72 -4.77 -9.44 23.92
N ARG A 73 -3.93 -8.48 24.35
CA ARG A 73 -4.26 -7.62 25.51
C ARG A 73 -5.29 -6.56 25.13
N THR A 74 -6.37 -6.48 25.90
CA THR A 74 -7.43 -5.48 25.69
C THR A 74 -7.35 -4.36 26.73
N SER A 75 -7.49 -3.12 26.27
CA SER A 75 -7.63 -1.93 27.11
C SER A 75 -8.93 -1.20 26.82
N GLN A 76 -9.53 -0.60 27.85
CA GLN A 76 -10.65 0.32 27.68
C GLN A 76 -10.11 1.71 27.35
N ILE A 77 -10.62 2.29 26.26
CA ILE A 77 -10.22 3.62 25.77
C ILE A 77 -11.20 4.68 26.24
N ALA A 78 -12.50 4.39 26.18
CA ALA A 78 -13.54 5.33 26.59
C ALA A 78 -14.82 4.60 27.01
N GLN A 79 -15.64 5.30 27.79
CA GLN A 79 -16.96 4.84 28.20
C GLN A 79 -17.94 6.01 28.30
N TYR A 80 -19.16 5.80 27.82
CA TYR A 80 -20.23 6.80 27.85
C TYR A 80 -21.54 6.15 28.31
N ASP A 81 -22.40 6.91 28.97
CA ASP A 81 -23.79 6.51 29.12
C ASP A 81 -24.55 6.75 27.80
N ALA A 82 -25.60 5.97 27.53
CA ALA A 82 -26.44 6.19 26.37
C ALA A 82 -27.02 7.63 26.39
N PRO A 83 -26.95 8.38 25.28
CA PRO A 83 -27.39 9.76 25.23
C PRO A 83 -28.91 9.85 25.43
N ALA A 84 -29.37 10.98 25.98
CA ALA A 84 -30.79 11.25 26.12
C ALA A 84 -31.48 11.24 24.75
N PHE A 85 -32.56 10.47 24.64
CA PHE A 85 -33.34 10.35 23.41
C PHE A 85 -33.91 11.70 22.97
N ARG A 86 -33.81 11.98 21.67
CA ARG A 86 -34.50 13.09 21.02
C ARG A 86 -35.25 12.57 19.80
N LYS A 87 -36.53 12.94 19.71
CA LYS A 87 -37.37 12.61 18.55
C LYS A 87 -36.74 13.17 17.27
N ASP A 88 -36.81 12.41 16.19
CA ASP A 88 -36.28 12.77 14.86
C ASP A 88 -34.75 12.99 14.80
N GLN A 89 -34.01 12.50 15.81
CA GLN A 89 -32.56 12.47 15.81
C GLN A 89 -32.03 11.04 15.69
N LEU A 90 -31.38 10.75 14.55
CA LEU A 90 -30.76 9.45 14.28
C LEU A 90 -29.34 9.35 14.84
N SER A 91 -28.56 10.42 14.72
CA SER A 91 -27.12 10.42 15.03
C SER A 91 -26.82 11.21 16.30
N TYR A 92 -26.12 10.59 17.23
CA TYR A 92 -25.70 11.17 18.50
C TYR A 92 -24.18 11.14 18.57
N LEU A 93 -23.54 12.30 18.45
CA LEU A 93 -22.12 12.44 18.73
C LEU A 93 -21.88 12.25 20.23
N LEU A 94 -20.98 11.35 20.58
CA LEU A 94 -20.61 11.08 21.98
C LEU A 94 -19.35 11.86 22.35
N GLN A 95 -18.32 11.77 21.53
CA GLN A 95 -17.05 12.47 21.72
C GLN A 95 -16.24 12.48 20.42
N GLU A 96 -15.70 13.65 20.07
CA GLU A 96 -14.69 13.79 19.01
C GLU A 96 -13.28 13.63 19.57
N ASN A 97 -12.36 13.21 18.70
CA ASN A 97 -10.92 13.16 18.97
C ASN A 97 -10.50 12.27 20.16
N VAL A 98 -11.20 11.16 20.37
CA VAL A 98 -10.83 10.15 21.37
C VAL A 98 -9.50 9.51 20.94
N THR A 99 -8.43 9.81 21.69
CA THR A 99 -7.08 9.36 21.36
C THR A 99 -6.70 8.14 22.20
N THR A 100 -6.15 7.11 21.56
CA THR A 100 -5.64 5.92 22.25
C THR A 100 -4.28 6.20 22.90
N PRO A 101 -3.81 5.36 23.84
CA PRO A 101 -2.39 5.26 24.12
C PRO A 101 -1.58 4.93 22.86
N VAL A 102 -0.26 5.13 22.96
CA VAL A 102 0.68 4.80 21.90
C VAL A 102 0.65 3.32 21.57
N LEU A 103 0.63 3.01 20.28
CA LEU A 103 0.66 1.65 19.74
C LEU A 103 2.10 1.16 19.65
N ALA A 104 2.52 0.42 20.67
CA ALA A 104 3.92 0.01 20.85
C ALA A 104 4.38 -1.13 19.94
N SER A 105 3.45 -1.92 19.38
CA SER A 105 3.77 -3.12 18.59
C SER A 105 3.14 -3.07 17.20
N ALA A 106 3.90 -3.51 16.20
CA ALA A 106 3.37 -3.76 14.86
C ALA A 106 2.41 -4.95 14.86
N GLY A 107 1.51 -4.98 13.88
CA GLY A 107 0.47 -6.01 13.71
C GLY A 107 -0.93 -5.41 13.61
N THR A 108 -1.92 -6.30 13.61
CA THR A 108 -3.34 -5.90 13.57
C THR A 108 -3.84 -5.63 14.98
N TRP A 109 -4.32 -4.41 15.20
CA TRP A 109 -5.03 -4.01 16.41
C TRP A 109 -6.54 -4.01 16.12
N LEU A 110 -7.35 -4.42 17.09
CA LEU A 110 -8.81 -4.48 16.95
C LEU A 110 -9.46 -3.45 17.87
N ALA A 111 -10.06 -2.42 17.30
CA ALA A 111 -10.95 -1.52 18.01
C ALA A 111 -12.37 -2.10 18.02
N ARG A 112 -12.98 -2.18 19.21
CA ARG A 112 -14.33 -2.70 19.39
C ARG A 112 -15.16 -1.72 20.21
N PHE A 113 -16.31 -1.32 19.69
CA PHE A 113 -17.25 -0.43 20.36
C PHE A 113 -18.60 -1.12 20.57
N THR A 114 -18.98 -1.31 21.83
CA THR A 114 -20.16 -2.09 22.24
C THR A 114 -21.14 -1.22 23.02
N LEU A 115 -22.42 -1.59 22.99
CA LEU A 115 -23.47 -1.00 23.83
C LEU A 115 -24.08 -2.07 24.74
N SER A 116 -24.01 -1.90 26.06
CA SER A 116 -24.44 -2.95 27.00
C SER A 116 -25.94 -3.28 26.96
N GLY A 117 -26.80 -2.33 26.59
CA GLY A 117 -28.23 -2.56 26.42
C GLY A 117 -28.60 -3.28 25.12
N HIS A 118 -27.63 -3.40 24.19
CA HIS A 118 -27.76 -4.07 22.90
C HIS A 118 -26.45 -4.81 22.58
N PRO A 119 -26.11 -5.88 23.32
CA PRO A 119 -24.84 -6.58 23.15
C PRO A 119 -24.67 -7.23 21.77
N GLU A 120 -25.77 -7.44 21.04
CA GLU A 120 -25.80 -7.94 19.67
C GLU A 120 -25.29 -6.93 18.63
N VAL A 121 -25.23 -5.64 18.98
CA VAL A 121 -24.70 -4.60 18.08
C VAL A 121 -23.32 -4.15 18.54
N THR A 122 -22.35 -4.33 17.66
CA THR A 122 -20.95 -4.00 17.92
C THR A 122 -20.35 -3.44 16.64
N HIS A 123 -19.53 -2.41 16.78
CA HIS A 123 -18.69 -1.92 15.70
C HIS A 123 -17.25 -2.32 15.92
N GLU A 124 -16.69 -3.01 14.93
CA GLU A 124 -15.32 -3.50 14.95
C GLU A 124 -14.53 -2.90 13.79
N VAL A 125 -13.32 -2.46 14.08
CA VAL A 125 -12.37 -1.96 13.09
C VAL A 125 -11.01 -2.57 13.34
N SER A 126 -10.46 -3.19 12.31
CA SER A 126 -9.06 -3.59 12.28
C SER A 126 -8.19 -2.40 11.87
N LEU A 127 -7.13 -2.17 12.64
CA LEU A 127 -6.11 -1.15 12.40
C LEU A 127 -4.79 -1.86 12.13
N LEU A 128 -4.12 -1.50 11.05
CA LEU A 128 -2.81 -2.05 10.73
C LEU A 128 -1.72 -1.12 11.28
N VAL A 129 -0.95 -1.61 12.24
CA VAL A 129 0.25 -0.90 12.72
C VAL A 129 1.47 -1.55 12.11
N VAL A 130 2.31 -0.75 11.46
CA VAL A 130 3.51 -1.23 10.80
C VAL A 130 4.73 -0.59 11.43
N ASP A 131 5.77 -1.37 11.68
CA ASP A 131 7.09 -0.78 11.94
C ASP A 131 7.65 -0.34 10.58
N PRO A 132 7.80 0.97 10.29
CA PRO A 132 8.20 1.43 8.98
C PRO A 132 9.69 1.21 8.68
N ALA A 133 10.50 0.85 9.68
CA ALA A 133 11.93 0.61 9.53
C ALA A 133 12.39 -0.50 10.52
N PRO A 134 11.97 -1.75 10.30
CA PRO A 134 12.19 -2.86 11.24
C PRO A 134 13.67 -3.24 11.35
N SER A 135 14.20 -3.23 12.57
CA SER A 135 15.62 -3.49 12.90
C SER A 135 16.60 -2.56 12.17
N SER A 136 17.69 -2.18 12.86
CA SER A 136 18.69 -1.29 12.27
C SER A 136 19.30 -1.96 11.05
N LEU A 137 18.93 -1.50 9.85
CA LEU A 137 19.75 -1.69 8.65
C LEU A 137 21.19 -1.46 9.08
N ARG A 138 22.09 -2.37 8.67
CA ARG A 138 23.53 -2.08 8.81
C ARG A 138 23.78 -0.71 8.17
N PRO A 139 24.78 0.06 8.61
CA PRO A 139 25.14 1.29 7.92
C PRO A 139 25.28 1.04 6.41
N LEU A 140 24.41 1.67 5.61
CA LEU A 140 24.43 1.57 4.14
C LEU A 140 24.78 2.90 3.52
N ARG A 141 25.65 2.88 2.52
CA ARG A 141 25.89 4.01 1.62
C ARG A 141 25.01 3.86 0.38
N VAL A 142 24.05 4.76 0.20
CA VAL A 142 23.01 4.71 -0.82
C VAL A 142 23.23 5.81 -1.85
N GLY A 143 23.55 5.42 -3.08
CA GLY A 143 23.67 6.35 -4.20
C GLY A 143 22.33 6.57 -4.88
N THR A 144 21.91 7.82 -5.05
CA THR A 144 20.60 8.15 -5.65
C THR A 144 20.73 8.91 -6.95
N THR A 145 19.78 8.68 -7.85
CA THR A 145 19.62 9.49 -9.05
C THR A 145 18.16 9.61 -9.43
N GLN A 146 17.74 10.81 -9.84
CA GLN A 146 16.47 10.98 -10.55
C GLN A 146 15.23 10.48 -9.80
N LEU A 147 15.19 10.67 -8.47
CA LEU A 147 14.08 10.20 -7.63
C LEU A 147 12.91 11.20 -7.59
N SER A 148 11.71 10.70 -7.32
CA SER A 148 10.58 11.57 -6.98
C SER A 148 10.74 12.14 -5.57
N SER A 149 10.14 13.30 -5.32
CA SER A 149 10.18 13.95 -3.99
C SER A 149 9.61 13.07 -2.87
N GLN A 150 8.62 12.22 -3.16
CA GLN A 150 8.05 11.29 -2.17
C GLN A 150 9.09 10.23 -1.76
N VAL A 151 9.82 9.65 -2.72
CA VAL A 151 10.86 8.65 -2.45
C VAL A 151 12.00 9.30 -1.67
N GLU A 152 12.45 10.50 -2.07
CA GLU A 152 13.49 11.24 -1.34
C GLU A 152 13.10 11.55 0.11
N GLN A 153 11.86 12.01 0.33
CA GLN A 153 11.35 12.27 1.68
C GLN A 153 11.20 10.99 2.50
N THR A 154 10.90 9.87 1.85
CA THR A 154 10.79 8.57 2.52
C THR A 154 12.16 8.05 2.94
N LEU A 155 13.17 8.19 2.08
CA LEU A 155 14.55 7.80 2.39
C LEU A 155 15.11 8.54 3.61
N LYS A 156 14.81 9.84 3.74
CA LYS A 156 15.23 10.65 4.91
C LYS A 156 14.67 10.14 6.24
N LYS A 157 13.61 9.31 6.23
CA LYS A 157 12.98 8.75 7.43
C LYS A 157 13.53 7.37 7.81
N ILE A 158 14.36 6.76 6.95
CA ILE A 158 14.97 5.46 7.21
C ILE A 158 16.29 5.70 7.95
N THR A 159 16.41 5.15 9.15
CA THR A 159 17.63 5.22 9.95
C THR A 159 18.65 4.17 9.47
N GLY A 160 19.94 4.44 9.70
CA GLY A 160 21.01 3.51 9.33
C GLY A 160 21.47 3.60 7.86
N ILE A 161 21.02 4.60 7.11
CA ILE A 161 21.48 4.85 5.74
C ILE A 161 22.06 6.26 5.57
N THR A 162 23.10 6.36 4.75
CA THR A 162 23.64 7.62 4.24
C THR A 162 23.24 7.74 2.78
N VAL A 163 22.43 8.74 2.47
CA VAL A 163 21.90 8.99 1.12
C VAL A 163 22.65 10.13 0.48
N GLU A 164 23.23 9.91 -0.70
CA GLU A 164 23.94 10.95 -1.44
C GLU A 164 23.69 10.81 -2.95
N PRO A 165 23.80 11.91 -3.72
CA PRO A 165 23.74 11.84 -5.17
C PRO A 165 24.81 10.88 -5.70
N LEU A 166 24.48 10.16 -6.77
CA LEU A 166 25.44 9.32 -7.47
C LEU A 166 26.62 10.15 -7.98
N VAL A 167 27.83 9.75 -7.59
CA VAL A 167 29.09 10.25 -8.11
C VAL A 167 29.79 9.11 -8.86
N GLU A 168 30.19 9.36 -10.10
CA GLU A 168 30.89 8.36 -10.92
C GLU A 168 32.19 7.91 -10.23
N GLY A 169 32.43 6.59 -10.21
CA GLY A 169 33.58 5.97 -9.56
C GLY A 169 33.47 5.80 -8.03
N ALA A 170 32.48 6.38 -7.38
CA ALA A 170 32.24 6.13 -5.96
C ALA A 170 31.61 4.75 -5.71
N SER A 171 31.96 4.11 -4.60
CA SER A 171 31.40 2.81 -4.18
C SER A 171 30.14 3.00 -3.32
N TYR A 172 29.08 2.26 -3.63
CA TYR A 172 27.81 2.29 -2.91
C TYR A 172 27.41 0.86 -2.53
N ASP A 173 26.70 0.70 -1.41
CA ASP A 173 26.11 -0.59 -1.05
C ASP A 173 24.90 -0.93 -1.93
N VAL A 174 24.19 0.10 -2.39
CA VAL A 174 22.99 0.00 -3.21
C VAL A 174 22.72 1.32 -3.92
N LEU A 175 22.18 1.25 -5.13
CA LEU A 175 21.70 2.38 -5.91
C LEU A 175 20.17 2.44 -5.87
N ILE A 176 19.61 3.64 -5.88
CA ILE A 176 18.18 3.87 -6.08
C ILE A 176 17.99 4.86 -7.22
N GLY A 177 17.15 4.52 -8.19
CA GLY A 177 16.85 5.42 -9.29
C GLY A 177 15.48 5.19 -9.92
N SER A 178 14.94 6.23 -10.55
CA SER A 178 13.66 6.14 -11.29
C SER A 178 13.82 6.26 -12.80
N GLY A 179 15.05 6.54 -13.26
CA GLY A 179 15.39 6.69 -14.68
C GLY A 179 14.59 7.78 -15.37
N GLY A 180 14.63 9.04 -14.93
CA GLY A 180 13.88 10.14 -15.53
C GLY A 180 13.88 11.45 -14.73
N SER A 181 12.96 12.38 -14.99
CA SER A 181 12.85 13.61 -14.20
C SER A 181 12.13 13.36 -12.86
N ALA A 182 12.48 14.12 -11.82
CA ALA A 182 11.80 14.12 -10.52
C ALA A 182 10.28 14.42 -10.63
N GLU A 183 9.86 15.01 -11.75
CA GLU A 183 8.48 15.39 -12.06
C GLU A 183 7.71 14.35 -12.87
N ALA A 184 8.28 13.16 -13.10
CA ALA A 184 7.64 12.14 -13.92
C ALA A 184 6.22 11.78 -13.41
N SER A 185 5.99 11.76 -12.10
CA SER A 185 4.67 11.49 -11.50
C SER A 185 3.55 12.44 -11.96
N LYS A 186 3.87 13.63 -12.49
CA LYS A 186 2.88 14.57 -13.07
C LYS A 186 2.39 14.18 -14.47
N ASN A 187 3.01 13.18 -15.11
CA ASN A 187 2.67 12.73 -16.47
C ASN A 187 1.80 11.47 -16.50
N LEU A 188 1.11 11.15 -15.41
CA LEU A 188 0.09 10.09 -15.43
C LEU A 188 -1.07 10.56 -16.29
N ALA A 189 -1.30 9.85 -17.39
CA ALA A 189 -2.33 10.16 -18.34
C ALA A 189 -3.67 9.68 -17.77
N VAL A 190 -4.27 10.44 -16.85
CA VAL A 190 -5.55 10.15 -16.20
C VAL A 190 -6.54 11.31 -16.38
N ASP A 191 -7.83 11.02 -16.46
CA ASP A 191 -8.89 12.03 -16.42
C ASP A 191 -9.25 12.48 -15.00
N ALA A 192 -10.24 13.37 -14.89
CA ALA A 192 -10.69 13.92 -13.61
C ALA A 192 -11.29 12.82 -12.70
N GLU A 193 -11.74 11.71 -13.30
CA GLU A 193 -12.33 10.55 -12.66
C GLU A 193 -11.29 9.44 -12.39
N GLY A 194 -10.03 9.67 -12.77
CA GLY A 194 -8.91 8.74 -12.55
C GLY A 194 -8.78 7.62 -13.58
N ALA A 195 -9.58 7.62 -14.64
CA ALA A 195 -9.46 6.68 -15.77
C ALA A 195 -8.30 7.08 -16.67
N TYR A 196 -7.61 6.11 -17.25
CA TYR A 196 -6.47 6.39 -18.13
C TYR A 196 -6.91 7.09 -19.42
N LYS A 197 -6.34 8.27 -19.69
CA LYS A 197 -6.43 9.00 -20.96
C LYS A 197 -5.05 9.14 -21.56
N PRO A 198 -4.67 8.36 -22.59
CA PRO A 198 -3.38 8.51 -23.23
C PRO A 198 -3.23 9.95 -23.75
N GLY A 199 -2.09 10.58 -23.46
CA GLY A 199 -1.74 11.87 -24.05
C GLY A 199 -1.55 11.77 -25.56
N ALA A 200 -1.59 12.90 -26.25
CA ALA A 200 -1.30 12.95 -27.68
C ALA A 200 0.21 12.71 -27.93
N GLY A 201 0.54 11.72 -28.76
CA GLY A 201 1.91 11.39 -29.16
C GLY A 201 2.49 10.14 -28.51
N PRO A 202 3.68 9.67 -28.97
CA PRO A 202 4.33 8.52 -28.39
C PRO A 202 4.75 8.81 -26.95
N LEU A 203 4.57 7.82 -26.07
CA LEU A 203 5.00 7.93 -24.67
C LEU A 203 6.51 8.17 -24.62
N LYS A 204 6.93 9.25 -23.97
CA LYS A 204 8.35 9.54 -23.75
C LYS A 204 8.94 8.53 -22.77
N GLU A 205 9.91 7.76 -23.24
CA GLU A 205 10.67 6.83 -22.40
C GLU A 205 11.74 7.58 -21.63
N PHE A 206 11.94 7.18 -20.38
CA PHE A 206 12.99 7.73 -19.54
C PHE A 206 13.90 6.60 -19.05
N THR A 207 15.19 6.91 -18.92
CA THR A 207 16.26 5.94 -18.70
C THR A 207 17.13 6.31 -17.52
N LEU A 208 17.74 5.30 -16.90
CA LEU A 208 18.81 5.46 -15.91
C LEU A 208 20.08 6.00 -16.59
N PRO A 209 20.88 6.85 -15.92
CA PRO A 209 22.17 7.31 -16.42
C PRO A 209 23.15 6.15 -16.65
N GLU A 210 24.07 6.29 -17.60
CA GLU A 210 25.06 5.24 -17.93
C GLU A 210 25.92 4.85 -16.72
N GLY A 211 26.25 5.80 -15.84
CA GLY A 211 26.98 5.51 -14.59
C GLY A 211 26.25 4.51 -13.67
N VAL A 212 24.91 4.48 -13.69
CA VAL A 212 24.13 3.45 -12.97
C VAL A 212 24.29 2.09 -13.65
N LEU A 213 24.20 2.03 -14.98
CA LEU A 213 24.36 0.78 -15.72
C LEU A 213 25.77 0.19 -15.55
N ALA A 214 26.80 1.05 -15.55
CA ALA A 214 28.18 0.67 -15.28
C ALA A 214 28.34 0.09 -13.87
N ALA A 215 27.75 0.73 -12.85
CA ALA A 215 27.78 0.24 -11.47
C ALA A 215 27.06 -1.11 -11.30
N ILE A 216 25.93 -1.32 -11.99
CA ILE A 216 25.22 -2.61 -11.99
C ILE A 216 26.10 -3.72 -12.57
N ARG A 217 26.74 -3.47 -13.73
CA ARG A 217 27.70 -4.41 -14.33
C ARG A 217 28.88 -4.71 -13.40
N ALA A 218 29.29 -3.73 -12.59
CA ALA A 218 30.37 -3.85 -11.61
C ALA A 218 29.96 -4.55 -10.30
N GLY A 219 28.68 -4.91 -10.12
CA GLY A 219 28.22 -5.64 -8.93
C GLY A 219 27.34 -4.86 -7.96
N THR A 220 27.08 -3.57 -8.21
CA THR A 220 26.31 -2.73 -7.28
C THR A 220 24.80 -2.97 -7.42
N PRO A 221 24.10 -3.40 -6.36
CA PRO A 221 22.65 -3.64 -6.38
C PRO A 221 21.83 -2.39 -6.76
N LEU A 222 20.65 -2.60 -7.37
CA LEU A 222 19.73 -1.51 -7.77
C LEU A 222 18.31 -1.73 -7.23
N LEU A 223 17.75 -0.68 -6.63
CA LEU A 223 16.31 -0.50 -6.47
C LEU A 223 15.82 0.53 -7.51
N ALA A 224 15.15 0.05 -8.55
CA ALA A 224 14.50 0.89 -9.55
C ALA A 224 13.05 1.20 -9.12
N ILE A 225 12.75 2.45 -8.80
CA ILE A 225 11.38 2.90 -8.48
C ILE A 225 10.83 3.72 -9.63
N THR A 226 9.96 3.15 -10.46
CA THR A 226 9.51 3.76 -11.72
C THR A 226 8.00 4.02 -11.69
N PRO A 227 7.54 5.14 -11.10
CA PRO A 227 6.12 5.41 -10.90
C PRO A 227 5.33 5.62 -12.20
N THR A 228 6.01 5.98 -13.30
CA THR A 228 5.36 6.25 -14.58
C THR A 228 5.59 5.16 -15.60
N ASP A 229 4.72 5.08 -16.60
CA ASP A 229 4.89 4.16 -17.72
C ASP A 229 6.14 4.48 -18.55
N GLY A 230 6.49 5.76 -18.74
CA GLY A 230 7.68 6.16 -19.49
C GLY A 230 8.99 5.71 -18.82
N GLN A 231 9.08 5.86 -17.50
CA GLN A 231 10.19 5.32 -16.70
C GLN A 231 10.17 3.79 -16.69
N SER A 232 8.99 3.19 -16.48
CA SER A 232 8.83 1.74 -16.43
C SER A 232 9.29 1.07 -17.72
N ILE A 233 8.94 1.63 -18.88
CA ILE A 233 9.33 1.12 -20.20
C ILE A 233 10.82 1.34 -20.45
N GLY A 234 11.32 2.57 -20.28
CA GLY A 234 12.71 2.88 -20.62
C GLY A 234 13.71 2.13 -19.73
N VAL A 235 13.45 2.07 -18.42
CA VAL A 235 14.28 1.31 -17.47
C VAL A 235 14.19 -0.19 -17.73
N ALA A 236 13.00 -0.73 -18.03
CA ALA A 236 12.86 -2.15 -18.36
C ALA A 236 13.64 -2.53 -19.62
N LYS A 237 13.61 -1.70 -20.67
CA LYS A 237 14.42 -1.91 -21.88
C LYS A 237 15.93 -1.90 -21.60
N GLN A 238 16.41 -0.97 -20.77
CA GLN A 238 17.82 -0.94 -20.38
C GLN A 238 18.25 -2.19 -19.63
N LEU A 239 17.44 -2.64 -18.66
CA LEU A 239 17.76 -3.84 -17.88
C LEU A 239 17.62 -5.11 -18.71
N ALA A 240 16.66 -5.18 -19.64
CA ALA A 240 16.57 -6.28 -20.61
C ALA A 240 17.81 -6.33 -21.52
N ALA A 241 18.31 -5.18 -21.99
CA ALA A 241 19.54 -5.09 -22.76
C ALA A 241 20.80 -5.50 -21.96
N LEU A 242 20.74 -5.44 -20.63
CA LEU A 242 21.78 -5.98 -19.73
C LEU A 242 21.60 -7.48 -19.41
N GLY A 243 20.58 -8.14 -19.98
CA GLY A 243 20.30 -9.56 -19.77
C GLY A 243 19.58 -9.86 -18.46
N ALA A 244 18.90 -8.88 -17.85
CA ALA A 244 18.14 -9.10 -16.61
C ALA A 244 16.89 -9.98 -16.83
N PHE A 245 16.25 -9.84 -17.99
CA PHE A 245 15.01 -10.53 -18.38
C PHE A 245 14.68 -10.22 -19.84
N GLU A 246 13.70 -10.92 -20.39
CA GLU A 246 12.99 -10.54 -21.60
C GLU A 246 11.83 -9.60 -21.25
N PHE A 247 11.65 -8.56 -22.06
CA PHE A 247 10.61 -7.53 -21.85
C PHE A 247 9.62 -7.53 -23.01
N HIS A 248 8.37 -7.88 -22.70
CA HIS A 248 7.27 -8.02 -23.67
C HIS A 248 6.33 -6.81 -23.71
N GLY A 249 6.70 -5.73 -23.01
CA GLY A 249 5.90 -4.52 -22.90
C GLY A 249 5.12 -4.43 -21.59
N MET A 250 4.10 -3.57 -21.58
CA MET A 250 3.29 -3.30 -20.40
C MET A 250 1.89 -3.88 -20.58
N VAL A 251 1.25 -4.32 -19.49
CA VAL A 251 -0.16 -4.75 -19.53
C VAL A 251 -1.06 -3.58 -19.98
N GLY A 252 -0.77 -2.39 -19.49
CA GLY A 252 -1.53 -1.16 -19.69
C GLY A 252 -2.32 -0.76 -18.45
N ALA A 253 -2.73 0.50 -18.41
CA ALA A 253 -3.55 1.05 -17.34
C ALA A 253 -5.00 0.55 -17.39
N SER A 254 -5.74 0.73 -16.29
CA SER A 254 -7.17 0.45 -16.21
C SER A 254 -7.94 1.16 -17.34
N ARG A 255 -8.75 0.42 -18.10
CA ARG A 255 -9.61 0.97 -19.17
C ARG A 255 -11.00 1.32 -18.65
N ALA A 256 -11.45 0.66 -17.58
CA ALA A 256 -12.75 0.90 -16.95
C ALA A 256 -12.57 1.38 -15.50
N SER A 257 -12.97 2.62 -15.20
CA SER A 257 -12.86 3.22 -13.85
C SER A 257 -13.65 2.46 -12.78
N TRP A 258 -14.72 1.76 -13.16
CA TRP A 258 -15.63 1.06 -12.25
C TRP A 258 -15.17 -0.36 -11.87
N MET A 259 -14.27 -0.98 -12.63
CA MET A 259 -13.57 -2.21 -12.22
C MET A 259 -12.22 -1.90 -11.58
N GLY A 260 -11.54 -0.87 -12.08
CA GLY A 260 -10.22 -0.49 -11.62
C GLY A 260 -9.14 -1.49 -12.05
N SER A 261 -8.05 -1.46 -11.31
CA SER A 261 -6.93 -2.37 -11.47
C SER A 261 -6.54 -2.95 -10.12
N TRP A 262 -5.88 -4.11 -10.15
CA TRP A 262 -5.54 -4.86 -8.96
C TRP A 262 -4.07 -5.19 -8.95
N TYR A 263 -3.42 -4.81 -7.85
CA TYR A 263 -2.19 -5.46 -7.45
C TYR A 263 -2.52 -6.59 -6.48
N PHE A 264 -1.80 -7.70 -6.59
CA PHE A 264 -1.90 -8.80 -5.63
C PHE A 264 -0.51 -9.30 -5.28
N ILE A 265 -0.32 -9.50 -3.98
CA ILE A 265 0.97 -9.71 -3.37
C ILE A 265 1.02 -11.13 -2.84
N ARG A 266 2.12 -11.81 -3.09
CA ARG A 266 2.49 -13.05 -2.39
C ARG A 266 3.45 -12.74 -1.25
N LYS A 267 3.51 -13.61 -0.26
CA LYS A 267 4.52 -13.54 0.80
C LYS A 267 5.92 -13.52 0.17
N HIS A 268 6.67 -12.48 0.52
CA HIS A 268 8.02 -12.23 0.04
C HIS A 268 8.73 -11.27 1.01
N PRO A 269 10.05 -11.35 1.24
CA PRO A 269 10.75 -10.45 2.16
C PRO A 269 10.57 -8.95 1.87
N LEU A 270 10.40 -8.57 0.60
CA LEU A 270 10.09 -7.17 0.24
C LEU A 270 8.78 -6.66 0.87
N TYR A 271 7.84 -7.55 1.16
CA TYR A 271 6.56 -7.25 1.78
C TYR A 271 6.45 -7.70 3.23
N ASP A 272 7.57 -8.07 3.88
CA ASP A 272 7.54 -8.49 5.27
C ASP A 272 7.03 -7.37 6.19
N GLY A 273 6.21 -7.73 7.18
CA GLY A 273 5.51 -6.79 8.05
C GLY A 273 4.39 -5.98 7.39
N MET A 274 4.02 -6.30 6.15
CA MET A 274 2.87 -5.73 5.43
C MET A 274 1.86 -6.83 5.05
N PRO A 275 0.59 -6.49 4.73
CA PRO A 275 -0.40 -7.49 4.34
C PRO A 275 0.00 -8.21 3.04
N ALA A 276 0.25 -9.51 3.10
CA ALA A 276 0.65 -10.34 1.96
C ALA A 276 -0.33 -11.50 1.74
N ASP A 277 -0.10 -12.29 0.68
CA ASP A 277 -0.95 -13.40 0.23
C ASP A 277 -2.40 -12.96 -0.07
N GLN A 278 -2.54 -11.77 -0.66
CA GLN A 278 -3.84 -11.14 -0.92
C GLN A 278 -3.73 -10.07 -2.01
N ALA A 279 -4.88 -9.66 -2.55
CA ALA A 279 -4.97 -8.40 -3.30
C ALA A 279 -4.60 -7.22 -2.38
N MET A 280 -3.89 -6.22 -2.91
CA MET A 280 -3.63 -4.96 -2.21
C MET A 280 -4.95 -4.30 -1.85
N SER A 281 -5.33 -4.44 -0.58
CA SER A 281 -6.57 -3.88 -0.03
C SER A 281 -6.42 -2.39 0.32
N ILE A 282 -7.46 -1.80 0.89
CA ILE A 282 -7.55 -0.39 1.29
C ILE A 282 -6.37 0.09 2.16
N HIS A 283 -5.68 -0.81 2.88
CA HIS A 283 -4.47 -0.49 3.65
C HIS A 283 -3.36 0.09 2.77
N TYR A 284 -3.21 -0.39 1.54
CA TYR A 284 -2.17 0.05 0.62
C TYR A 284 -2.46 1.41 0.01
N GLN A 285 -3.74 1.83 -0.05
CA GLN A 285 -4.20 3.10 -0.64
C GLN A 285 -3.63 3.39 -2.04
N VAL A 286 -3.30 2.34 -2.79
CA VAL A 286 -2.77 2.48 -4.15
C VAL A 286 -3.87 2.96 -5.06
N LYS A 287 -3.60 4.05 -5.78
CA LYS A 287 -4.55 4.61 -6.74
C LYS A 287 -4.66 3.73 -7.99
N GLY A 288 -5.88 3.51 -8.46
CA GLY A 288 -6.11 2.80 -9.73
C GLY A 288 -5.56 3.57 -10.94
N GLY A 289 -5.65 4.90 -10.93
CA GLY A 289 -5.09 5.76 -11.96
C GLY A 289 -3.55 5.70 -11.99
N GLY A 290 -2.98 5.37 -13.16
CA GLY A 290 -1.52 5.21 -13.33
C GLY A 290 -0.94 3.85 -12.93
N SER A 291 -1.76 2.96 -12.36
CA SER A 291 -1.37 1.57 -12.12
C SER A 291 -1.28 0.79 -13.42
N ASN A 292 -0.28 -0.09 -13.55
CA ASN A 292 0.01 -0.92 -14.73
C ASN A 292 1.01 -2.03 -14.28
N GLY A 293 1.53 -2.88 -15.15
CA GLY A 293 2.52 -3.91 -14.81
C GLY A 293 3.39 -4.30 -16.00
N TRP A 294 4.63 -4.72 -15.72
CA TRP A 294 5.55 -5.22 -16.74
C TRP A 294 5.21 -6.64 -17.15
N MET A 295 5.08 -6.90 -18.45
CA MET A 295 5.07 -8.26 -18.98
C MET A 295 6.53 -8.66 -19.23
N ILE A 296 7.06 -9.52 -18.37
CA ILE A 296 8.45 -9.94 -18.38
C ILE A 296 8.57 -11.43 -18.13
N GLU A 297 9.64 -12.02 -18.63
CA GLU A 297 10.04 -13.38 -18.29
C GLU A 297 11.55 -13.51 -18.21
N GLY A 298 12.03 -14.50 -17.44
CA GLY A 298 13.45 -14.75 -17.32
C GLY A 298 13.78 -15.70 -16.17
N PRO A 299 14.94 -16.38 -16.22
CA PRO A 299 15.28 -17.42 -15.26
C PRO A 299 15.53 -16.89 -13.84
N SER A 300 15.90 -15.62 -13.71
CA SER A 300 16.18 -14.95 -12.43
C SER A 300 15.00 -14.11 -11.92
N VAL A 301 13.89 -14.05 -12.66
CA VAL A 301 12.73 -13.23 -12.34
C VAL A 301 11.88 -13.87 -11.26
N GLU A 302 11.61 -13.12 -10.21
CA GLU A 302 10.55 -13.40 -9.24
C GLU A 302 9.57 -12.23 -9.22
N ILE A 303 8.27 -12.51 -9.11
CA ILE A 303 7.22 -11.48 -9.08
C ILE A 303 6.51 -11.50 -7.71
N PRO A 304 7.03 -10.74 -6.71
CA PRO A 304 6.38 -10.61 -5.40
C PRO A 304 5.02 -9.91 -5.44
N CYS A 305 4.82 -9.01 -6.40
CA CYS A 305 3.54 -8.32 -6.60
C CYS A 305 3.20 -8.32 -8.08
N ALA A 306 2.09 -8.97 -8.41
CA ALA A 306 1.54 -8.98 -9.76
C ALA A 306 0.46 -7.92 -9.92
N TYR A 307 0.15 -7.61 -11.18
CA TYR A 307 -0.81 -6.60 -11.62
C TYR A 307 -1.75 -7.21 -12.64
N ALA A 308 -3.04 -6.92 -12.49
CA ALA A 308 -4.08 -7.21 -13.46
C ALA A 308 -5.02 -6.00 -13.61
N ARG A 309 -5.76 -5.96 -14.72
CA ARG A 309 -6.76 -4.93 -14.99
C ARG A 309 -8.03 -5.51 -15.61
N ASP A 310 -9.03 -4.66 -15.73
CA ASP A 310 -10.32 -4.92 -16.35
C ASP A 310 -10.25 -5.75 -17.65
N HIS A 311 -10.95 -6.89 -17.66
CA HIS A 311 -11.15 -7.79 -18.80
C HIS A 311 -9.88 -8.21 -19.59
N ASP A 312 -8.69 -7.95 -19.06
CA ASP A 312 -7.43 -8.29 -19.68
C ASP A 312 -6.95 -9.65 -19.15
N ARG A 313 -6.50 -10.51 -20.07
CA ARG A 313 -5.97 -11.83 -19.71
C ARG A 313 -4.49 -11.77 -19.34
N ASN A 314 -3.82 -10.66 -19.62
CA ASN A 314 -2.41 -10.48 -19.31
C ASN A 314 -2.24 -10.09 -17.84
N ILE A 315 -1.25 -10.71 -17.20
CA ILE A 315 -0.81 -10.39 -15.84
C ILE A 315 0.62 -9.86 -15.95
N GLY A 316 0.87 -8.73 -15.32
CA GLY A 316 2.19 -8.10 -15.28
C GLY A 316 2.77 -8.08 -13.88
N ALA A 317 4.02 -7.66 -13.76
CA ALA A 317 4.66 -7.39 -12.47
C ALA A 317 4.39 -5.94 -12.04
N GLY A 318 3.88 -5.74 -10.82
CA GLY A 318 3.92 -4.45 -10.11
C GLY A 318 5.18 -4.30 -9.27
N THR A 319 5.75 -5.41 -8.81
CA THR A 319 7.09 -5.49 -8.23
C THR A 319 7.70 -6.79 -8.65
N LEU A 320 8.96 -6.74 -9.08
CA LEU A 320 9.73 -7.91 -9.42
C LEU A 320 11.14 -7.81 -8.85
N THR A 321 11.76 -8.97 -8.70
CA THR A 321 13.19 -9.07 -8.47
C THR A 321 13.84 -9.83 -9.60
N THR A 322 15.08 -9.49 -9.90
CA THR A 322 15.87 -10.13 -10.95
C THR A 322 17.37 -9.95 -10.66
N ARG A 323 18.23 -10.38 -11.59
CA ARG A 323 19.67 -10.17 -11.55
C ARG A 323 20.24 -9.80 -12.90
N VAL A 324 21.26 -8.94 -12.90
CA VAL A 324 22.20 -8.77 -14.03
C VAL A 324 23.49 -9.49 -13.65
N GLY A 325 23.77 -10.63 -14.27
CA GLY A 325 24.77 -11.56 -13.76
C GLY A 325 24.43 -11.98 -12.32
N ASN A 326 25.32 -11.66 -11.37
CA ASN A 326 25.07 -11.90 -9.94
C ASN A 326 24.51 -10.67 -9.19
N THR A 327 24.42 -9.52 -9.85
CA THR A 327 23.99 -8.26 -9.23
C THR A 327 22.47 -8.27 -9.02
N PRO A 328 21.96 -8.20 -7.77
CA PRO A 328 20.53 -8.23 -7.51
C PRO A 328 19.86 -6.90 -7.86
N ILE A 329 18.68 -6.99 -8.44
CA ILE A 329 17.86 -5.86 -8.87
C ILE A 329 16.44 -6.02 -8.33
N VAL A 330 15.84 -4.94 -7.85
CA VAL A 330 14.40 -4.83 -7.58
C VAL A 330 13.82 -3.75 -8.50
N LEU A 331 12.79 -4.08 -9.28
CA LEU A 331 11.95 -3.07 -9.94
C LEU A 331 10.63 -2.95 -9.19
N HIS A 332 10.22 -1.72 -8.94
CA HIS A 332 9.01 -1.39 -8.23
C HIS A 332 8.33 -0.19 -8.89
N ARG A 333 7.05 -0.31 -9.25
CA ARG A 333 6.30 0.80 -9.85
C ARG A 333 5.25 1.42 -8.95
N ILE A 334 5.00 0.83 -7.78
CA ILE A 334 3.85 1.16 -6.94
C ILE A 334 4.22 2.29 -5.97
N ALA A 335 4.55 3.48 -6.47
CA ALA A 335 5.05 4.57 -5.63
C ALA A 335 3.96 5.29 -4.81
N ASP A 336 2.72 5.30 -5.29
CA ASP A 336 1.58 5.93 -4.59
C ASP A 336 0.99 5.04 -3.49
N MET A 337 1.81 4.19 -2.86
CA MET A 337 1.43 3.43 -1.67
C MET A 337 1.25 4.35 -0.46
N HIS A 338 0.45 3.89 0.51
CA HIS A 338 0.35 4.52 1.83
C HIS A 338 1.77 4.79 2.39
N PRO A 339 2.09 6.02 2.85
CA PRO A 339 3.46 6.42 3.16
C PRO A 339 4.20 5.52 4.15
N VAL A 340 3.50 4.97 5.14
CA VAL A 340 4.07 4.02 6.11
C VAL A 340 4.50 2.72 5.43
N LEU A 341 3.69 2.22 4.49
CA LEU A 341 3.96 0.99 3.76
C LEU A 341 5.04 1.21 2.70
N LEU A 342 5.08 2.38 2.04
CA LEU A 342 6.18 2.73 1.15
C LEU A 342 7.52 2.77 1.90
N GLN A 343 7.53 3.37 3.10
CA GLN A 343 8.73 3.40 3.95
C GLN A 343 9.19 1.98 4.32
N ARG A 344 8.26 1.14 4.77
CA ARG A 344 8.54 -0.28 5.08
C ARG A 344 9.04 -1.04 3.86
N PHE A 345 8.42 -0.86 2.70
CA PHE A 345 8.85 -1.49 1.45
C PHE A 345 10.28 -1.10 1.09
N ILE A 346 10.62 0.19 1.12
CA ILE A 346 11.98 0.66 0.80
C ILE A 346 12.98 0.09 1.81
N ALA A 347 12.67 0.09 3.11
CA ALA A 347 13.54 -0.51 4.12
C ALA A 347 13.78 -2.01 3.86
N ASN A 348 12.70 -2.76 3.58
CA ASN A 348 12.79 -4.19 3.22
C ASN A 348 13.61 -4.40 1.93
N ALA A 349 13.45 -3.53 0.93
CA ALA A 349 14.19 -3.61 -0.33
C ALA A 349 15.68 -3.38 -0.14
N LEU A 350 16.06 -2.40 0.68
CA LEU A 350 17.46 -2.15 1.03
C LEU A 350 18.08 -3.34 1.77
N ALA A 351 17.37 -3.93 2.74
CA ALA A 351 17.82 -5.14 3.42
C ALA A 351 17.98 -6.31 2.43
N TRP A 352 16.98 -6.53 1.57
CA TRP A 352 16.96 -7.64 0.61
C TRP A 352 18.07 -7.55 -0.45
N LEU A 353 18.37 -6.33 -0.92
CA LEU A 353 19.42 -6.05 -1.92
C LEU A 353 20.83 -6.19 -1.33
N THR A 354 20.99 -5.95 -0.03
CA THR A 354 22.30 -5.94 0.64
C THR A 354 22.59 -7.20 1.47
N THR A 355 21.64 -8.12 1.55
CA THR A 355 21.83 -9.43 2.17
C THR A 355 22.71 -10.30 1.27
N LYS A 356 23.84 -10.80 1.80
CA LYS A 356 24.68 -11.78 1.09
C LYS A 356 23.86 -13.04 0.83
N ARG A 357 23.58 -13.35 -0.43
CA ARG A 357 23.00 -14.64 -0.81
C ARG A 357 24.14 -15.58 -1.12
N THR A 358 24.26 -16.64 -0.34
CA THR A 358 25.04 -17.82 -0.74
C THR A 358 24.45 -18.34 -2.04
N ALA A 359 25.30 -18.44 -3.06
CA ALA A 359 24.95 -18.92 -4.39
C ALA A 359 24.46 -20.37 -4.37
#